data_AF-J6F5D7-F1
#
_entry.id   AF-J6F5D7-F1
#
_cell.length_a   1.000
_cell.length_b   1.000
_cell.length_c   1.000
_cell.angle_alpha   90.00
_cell.angle_beta   90.00
_cell.angle_gamma   90.00
#
_symmetry.space_group_name_H-M   'P 1'
#
loop_
_entity.id
_entity.type
_entity.pdbx_description
1 polymer ?
#
loop_
_entity_poly.entity_id
_entity_poly.type
_entity_poly.pdbx_seq_one_letter_code
_entity_poly.pdbx_strand_id
1 'polypeptide(L)'
;MRAPEETFTLISSDLRRFKVPAALLWTARGPLLVQFTDPLIENSDVLRAFLDLLMGTPELDATFSTETLLRLARFLEKWDCPDVMIKLGAGVERAFASSAMTPESACAIAAALGDLSLCEDIVKLAGKMRILPWRSGYLPASWERFIDPAYHDALLWRRDEYRTSTVHRPPPPYDVRMLAFQDLGRSLRLRRQPTLQELAQCFRYRVERALARQTSARRLLHWLQDTAAIELDEPEVPRLDA
;
A
#
# COMPACT_ATOMS: atom_id res chain seq x y z
N MET A 1 37.96 30.87 -4.78
CA MET A 1 36.59 31.09 -5.28
C MET A 1 35.91 29.73 -5.34
N ARG A 2 34.80 29.51 -4.63
CA ARG A 2 34.00 28.28 -4.79
C ARG A 2 33.24 28.40 -6.10
N ALA A 3 33.25 27.34 -6.93
CA ALA A 3 32.42 27.28 -8.12
C ALA A 3 30.94 27.44 -7.73
N PRO A 4 30.10 28.06 -8.58
CA PRO A 4 28.66 28.16 -8.31
C PRO A 4 28.09 26.75 -8.18
N GLU A 5 27.38 26.49 -7.08
CA GLU A 5 26.65 25.23 -6.91
C GLU A 5 25.61 25.11 -8.02
N GLU A 6 25.74 24.09 -8.86
CA GLU A 6 24.74 23.78 -9.87
C GLU A 6 23.41 23.45 -9.16
N THR A 7 22.32 24.07 -9.63
CA THR A 7 20.98 23.87 -9.06
C THR A 7 20.06 23.31 -10.13
N PHE A 8 19.29 22.30 -9.76
CA PHE A 8 18.21 21.75 -10.56
C PHE A 8 16.89 22.42 -10.18
N THR A 9 16.03 22.63 -11.16
CA THR A 9 14.67 23.12 -10.93
C THR A 9 13.68 21.97 -11.13
N LEU A 10 13.06 21.54 -10.04
CA LEU A 10 11.90 20.65 -10.09
C LEU A 10 10.63 21.49 -10.17
N ILE A 11 9.73 21.15 -11.08
CA ILE A 11 8.43 21.82 -11.24
C ILE A 11 7.34 20.80 -10.97
N SER A 12 6.56 21.00 -9.92
CA SER A 12 5.42 20.13 -9.61
C SER A 12 4.29 20.28 -10.65
N SER A 13 3.33 19.35 -10.63
CA SER A 13 2.16 19.38 -11.53
C SER A 13 1.28 20.64 -11.36
N ASP A 14 1.28 21.25 -10.17
CA ASP A 14 0.62 22.52 -9.84
C ASP A 14 1.55 23.73 -10.08
N LEU A 15 2.60 23.56 -10.88
CA LEU A 15 3.52 24.59 -11.38
C LEU A 15 4.37 25.29 -10.31
N ARG A 16 4.45 24.73 -9.09
CA ARG A 16 5.39 25.23 -8.08
C ARG A 16 6.80 24.78 -8.42
N ARG A 17 7.76 25.67 -8.19
CA ARG A 17 9.18 25.45 -8.52
C ARG A 17 9.99 25.24 -7.26
N PHE A 18 10.81 24.19 -7.26
CA PHE A 18 11.74 23.85 -6.20
C PHE A 18 13.16 23.88 -6.77
N LYS A 19 14.03 24.68 -6.16
CA LYS A 19 15.45 24.71 -6.50
C LYS A 19 16.19 23.75 -5.57
N VAL A 20 16.85 22.76 -6.16
CA VAL A 20 17.53 21.70 -5.41
C VAL A 20 19.00 21.66 -5.81
N PRO A 21 19.94 21.62 -4.86
CA PRO A 21 21.35 21.39 -5.14
C PRO A 21 21.57 20.14 -6.00
N ALA A 22 22.40 20.25 -7.04
CA ALA A 22 22.78 19.14 -7.91
C ALA A 22 23.32 17.92 -7.16
N ALA A 23 24.06 18.16 -6.08
CA ALA A 23 24.60 17.12 -5.22
C ALA A 23 23.54 16.18 -4.62
N LEU A 24 22.27 16.58 -4.59
CA LEU A 24 21.17 15.79 -4.03
C LEU A 24 20.42 14.94 -5.05
N LEU A 25 20.51 15.23 -6.36
CA LEU A 25 19.65 14.64 -7.40
C LEU A 25 20.46 14.08 -8.58
N TRP A 26 21.22 13.01 -8.34
CA TRP A 26 22.16 12.36 -9.28
C TRP A 26 23.56 12.99 -9.42
N THR A 27 24.51 12.11 -9.72
CA THR A 27 25.91 12.40 -10.07
C THR A 27 26.13 12.65 -11.58
N ALA A 28 25.08 12.68 -12.40
CA ALA A 28 25.19 12.74 -13.86
C ALA A 28 24.50 13.98 -14.44
N ARG A 29 25.05 14.47 -15.57
CA ARG A 29 24.64 15.64 -16.38
C ARG A 29 23.19 15.53 -16.91
N GLY A 30 22.21 15.56 -16.02
CA GLY A 30 20.79 15.54 -16.34
C GLY A 30 20.25 16.92 -16.77
N PRO A 31 19.00 16.99 -17.25
CA PRO A 31 18.35 18.25 -17.58
C PRO A 31 18.22 19.11 -16.32
N LEU A 32 18.65 20.37 -16.41
CA LEU A 32 18.57 21.36 -15.30
C LEU A 32 17.13 21.65 -14.83
N LEU A 33 16.13 21.16 -15.56
CA LEU A 33 14.72 21.34 -15.30
C LEU A 33 13.96 20.02 -15.50
N VAL A 34 13.22 19.60 -14.48
CA VAL A 34 12.31 18.45 -14.54
C VAL A 34 10.92 18.96 -14.20
N GLN A 35 9.95 18.73 -15.09
CA GLN A 35 8.56 19.05 -14.85
C GLN A 35 7.75 17.78 -14.68
N PHE A 36 7.10 17.68 -13.53
CA PHE A 36 6.15 16.63 -13.22
C PHE A 36 4.75 17.02 -13.70
N THR A 37 3.94 16.02 -14.05
CA THR A 37 2.68 16.22 -14.79
C THR A 37 1.49 15.54 -14.17
N ASP A 38 1.68 14.56 -13.29
CA ASP A 38 0.59 13.81 -12.66
C ASP A 38 0.08 14.53 -11.41
N PRO A 39 -1.12 15.15 -11.44
CA PRO A 39 -1.63 15.93 -10.32
C PRO A 39 -2.02 15.09 -9.11
N LEU A 40 -2.16 13.77 -9.26
CA LEU A 40 -2.52 12.89 -8.15
C LEU A 40 -1.34 12.68 -7.20
N ILE A 41 -0.14 12.48 -7.74
CA ILE A 41 1.03 12.08 -6.96
C ILE A 41 2.25 12.99 -7.12
N GLU A 42 2.24 13.95 -8.05
CA GLU A 42 3.40 14.82 -8.33
C GLU A 42 3.11 16.31 -8.10
N ASN A 43 2.23 16.61 -7.14
CA ASN A 43 1.94 17.98 -6.72
C ASN A 43 2.98 18.52 -5.73
N SER A 44 2.88 19.82 -5.44
CA SER A 44 3.87 20.51 -4.62
C SER A 44 3.99 20.00 -3.18
N ASP A 45 2.92 19.47 -2.58
CA ASP A 45 2.97 18.90 -1.23
C ASP A 45 3.75 17.58 -1.21
N VAL A 46 3.57 16.74 -2.23
CA VAL A 46 4.32 15.48 -2.38
C VAL A 46 5.79 15.75 -2.68
N LEU A 47 6.09 16.68 -3.59
CA LEU A 47 7.47 17.07 -3.88
C LEU A 47 8.17 17.65 -2.64
N ARG A 48 7.47 18.47 -1.86
CA ARG A 48 8.01 19.00 -0.60
C ARG A 48 8.34 17.86 0.36
N ALA A 49 7.40 16.93 0.58
CA ALA A 49 7.62 15.78 1.46
C ALA A 49 8.78 14.89 0.98
N PHE A 50 8.89 14.66 -0.34
CA PHE A 50 10.01 13.96 -0.95
C PHE A 50 11.35 14.63 -0.64
N LEU A 51 11.45 15.94 -0.87
CA LEU A 51 12.67 16.70 -0.62
C LEU A 51 13.02 16.75 0.87
N ASP A 52 12.04 16.90 1.74
CA ASP A 52 12.24 16.90 3.19
C ASP A 52 12.81 15.55 3.67
N LEU A 53 12.32 14.42 3.15
CA LEU A 53 12.89 13.09 3.42
C LEU A 53 14.25 12.86 2.78
N LEU A 54 14.48 13.43 1.60
CA LEU A 54 15.75 13.29 0.90
C LEU A 54 16.87 14.01 1.66
N MET A 55 16.59 15.24 2.13
CA MET A 55 17.55 16.13 2.79
C MET A 55 17.68 15.90 4.31
N GLY A 56 16.61 15.45 4.96
CA GLY A 56 16.51 15.41 6.43
C GLY A 56 16.51 14.00 7.04
N THR A 57 16.43 13.98 8.37
CA THR A 57 15.99 12.82 9.13
C THR A 57 14.47 12.65 8.93
N PRO A 58 13.94 11.42 8.82
CA PRO A 58 12.53 11.19 8.48
C PRO A 58 11.58 11.45 9.66
N GLU A 59 11.62 12.65 10.24
CA GLU A 59 10.66 13.08 11.26
C GLU A 59 9.35 13.43 10.56
N LEU A 60 8.47 12.44 10.49
CA LEU A 60 7.10 12.66 10.07
C LEU A 60 6.35 13.28 11.24
N ASP A 61 6.18 14.59 11.20
CA ASP A 61 5.38 15.33 12.16
C ASP A 61 3.98 15.62 11.59
N ALA A 62 3.19 16.42 12.31
CA ALA A 62 1.85 16.81 11.90
C ALA A 62 1.80 17.70 10.64
N THR A 63 2.95 18.09 10.07
CA THR A 63 2.98 18.91 8.84
C THR A 63 2.58 18.12 7.60
N PHE A 64 2.74 16.80 7.61
CA PHE A 64 2.32 15.93 6.51
C PHE A 64 0.98 15.28 6.80
N SER A 65 0.00 15.52 5.94
CA SER A 65 -1.26 14.78 5.99
C SER A 65 -1.02 13.31 5.61
N THR A 66 -1.83 12.40 6.15
CA THR A 66 -1.79 10.98 5.75
C THR A 66 -1.98 10.81 4.23
N GLU A 67 -2.85 11.63 3.63
CA GLU A 67 -3.07 11.59 2.17
C GLU A 67 -1.81 12.01 1.39
N THR A 68 -1.06 13.00 1.87
CA THR A 68 0.23 13.40 1.27
C THR A 68 1.23 12.25 1.33
N LEU A 69 1.32 11.53 2.46
CA LEU A 69 2.24 10.40 2.63
C LEU A 69 1.84 9.18 1.79
N LEU A 70 0.54 8.92 1.61
CA LEU A 70 0.04 7.89 0.70
C LEU A 70 0.38 8.20 -0.76
N ARG A 71 0.21 9.46 -1.18
CA ARG A 71 0.61 9.92 -2.52
C ARG A 71 2.12 9.85 -2.71
N LEU A 72 2.88 10.19 -1.67
CA LEU A 72 4.33 10.08 -1.67
C LEU A 72 4.79 8.63 -1.86
N ALA A 73 4.17 7.64 -1.20
CA ALA A 73 4.49 6.24 -1.44
C ALA A 73 4.37 5.85 -2.93
N ARG A 74 3.30 6.31 -3.61
CA ARG A 74 3.10 6.08 -5.05
C ARG A 74 4.04 6.87 -5.93
N PHE A 75 4.38 8.10 -5.54
CA PHE A 75 5.42 8.88 -6.20
C PHE A 75 6.76 8.13 -6.17
N LEU A 76 7.16 7.63 -4.99
CA LEU A 76 8.42 6.92 -4.81
C LEU A 76 8.47 5.60 -5.60
N GLU A 77 7.36 4.87 -5.65
CA GLU A 77 7.22 3.68 -6.49
C GLU A 77 7.35 4.01 -7.99
N LYS A 78 6.64 5.04 -8.47
CA LYS A 78 6.68 5.47 -9.88
C LYS A 78 8.07 5.91 -10.33
N TRP A 79 8.79 6.61 -9.46
CA TRP A 79 10.12 7.16 -9.75
C TRP A 79 11.28 6.29 -9.24
N ASP A 80 10.99 5.05 -8.84
CA ASP A 80 11.96 4.04 -8.39
C ASP A 80 12.97 4.60 -7.37
N CYS A 81 12.44 5.09 -6.25
CA CYS A 81 13.22 5.74 -5.18
C CYS A 81 13.28 4.87 -3.90
N PRO A 82 13.91 3.67 -3.94
CA PRO A 82 13.85 2.69 -2.85
C PRO A 82 14.47 3.20 -1.54
N ASP A 83 15.56 3.96 -1.62
CA ASP A 83 16.23 4.50 -0.42
C ASP A 83 15.31 5.47 0.36
N VAL A 84 14.51 6.26 -0.37
CA VAL A 84 13.55 7.18 0.22
C VAL A 84 12.31 6.45 0.72
N MET A 85 11.90 5.35 0.07
CA MET A 85 10.84 4.46 0.59
C MET A 85 11.24 3.87 1.95
N ILE A 86 12.48 3.40 2.10
CA ILE A 86 13.01 2.89 3.37
C ILE A 86 12.98 3.98 4.44
N LYS A 87 13.42 5.20 4.10
CA LYS A 87 13.33 6.36 5.02
C LYS A 87 11.90 6.67 5.42
N LEU A 88 10.95 6.62 4.49
CA LEU A 88 9.52 6.84 4.77
C LEU A 88 8.99 5.77 5.73
N GLY A 89 9.30 4.48 5.50
CA GLY A 89 8.92 3.38 6.39
C GLY A 89 9.46 3.57 7.81
N ALA A 90 10.76 3.87 7.95
CA ALA A 90 11.38 4.16 9.24
C ALA A 90 10.80 5.43 9.91
N GLY A 91 10.39 6.42 9.11
CA GLY A 91 9.68 7.61 9.59
C GLY A 91 8.32 7.27 10.18
N VAL A 92 7.56 6.42 9.51
CA VAL A 92 6.23 5.94 9.97
C VAL A 92 6.38 5.17 11.27
N GLU A 93 7.33 4.24 11.36
CA GLU A 93 7.58 3.46 12.58
C GLU A 93 7.89 4.37 13.78
N ARG A 94 8.79 5.34 13.60
CA ARG A 94 9.15 6.29 14.66
C ARG A 94 8.00 7.21 15.06
N ALA A 95 7.26 7.76 14.09
CA ALA A 95 6.12 8.63 14.34
C ALA A 95 4.98 7.87 15.05
N PHE A 96 4.79 6.60 14.73
CA PHE A 96 3.83 5.76 15.42
C PHE A 96 4.27 5.44 16.85
N ALA A 97 5.53 5.07 17.05
CA ALA A 97 6.10 4.80 18.38
C ALA A 97 6.05 6.03 19.31
N SER A 98 6.20 7.24 18.77
CA SER A 98 6.10 8.50 19.51
C SER A 98 4.67 9.03 19.68
N SER A 99 3.66 8.31 19.19
CA SER A 99 2.25 8.75 19.17
C SER A 99 1.98 10.03 18.36
N ALA A 100 2.91 10.43 17.47
CA ALA A 100 2.69 11.53 16.53
C ALA A 100 1.76 11.14 15.37
N MET A 101 1.59 9.83 15.13
CA MET A 101 0.74 9.28 14.09
C MET A 101 -0.28 8.30 14.67
N THR A 102 -1.52 8.33 14.16
CA THR A 102 -2.53 7.33 14.55
C THR A 102 -2.18 5.96 13.98
N PRO A 103 -2.60 4.87 14.64
CA PRO A 103 -2.42 3.54 14.08
C PRO A 103 -3.06 3.34 12.69
N GLU A 104 -4.23 3.94 12.46
CA GLU A 104 -4.96 3.91 11.19
C GLU A 104 -4.08 4.47 10.07
N SER A 105 -3.52 5.66 10.27
CA SER A 105 -2.67 6.34 9.30
C SER A 105 -1.36 5.59 9.10
N ALA A 106 -0.72 5.14 10.18
CA ALA A 106 0.54 4.40 10.10
C ALA A 106 0.39 3.12 9.27
N CYS A 107 -0.67 2.34 9.54
CA CYS A 107 -0.88 1.10 8.79
C CYS A 107 -1.33 1.34 7.35
N ALA A 108 -2.13 2.37 7.08
CA ALA A 108 -2.49 2.75 5.71
C ALA A 108 -1.25 3.12 4.88
N ILE A 109 -0.31 3.89 5.45
CA ILE A 109 0.94 4.27 4.78
C ILE A 109 1.83 3.05 4.59
N ALA A 110 1.99 2.19 5.60
CA ALA A 110 2.75 0.94 5.48
C ALA A 110 2.17 0.02 4.39
N ALA A 111 0.84 -0.05 4.27
CA ALA A 111 0.16 -0.80 3.22
C ALA A 111 0.36 -0.17 1.83
N ALA A 112 0.40 1.16 1.73
CA ALA A 112 0.73 1.84 0.47
C ALA A 112 2.19 1.64 0.05
N LEU A 113 3.10 1.41 0.99
CA LEU A 113 4.48 0.99 0.73
C LEU A 113 4.61 -0.49 0.34
N GLY A 114 3.55 -1.28 0.49
CA GLY A 114 3.61 -2.74 0.34
C GLY A 114 4.41 -3.45 1.44
N ASP A 115 4.67 -2.77 2.57
CA ASP A 115 5.47 -3.34 3.66
C ASP A 115 4.59 -4.10 4.65
N LEU A 116 4.43 -5.40 4.38
CA LEU A 116 3.67 -6.31 5.23
C LEU A 116 4.26 -6.44 6.64
N SER A 117 5.59 -6.43 6.76
CA SER A 117 6.27 -6.57 8.06
C SER A 117 6.00 -5.36 8.94
N LEU A 118 6.13 -4.15 8.38
CA LEU A 118 5.81 -2.91 9.08
C LEU A 118 4.33 -2.85 9.48
N CYS A 119 3.40 -3.29 8.61
CA CYS A 119 1.99 -3.40 8.97
C CYS A 119 1.77 -4.31 10.18
N GLU A 120 2.41 -5.48 10.22
CA GLU A 120 2.32 -6.41 11.35
C GLU A 120 2.85 -5.80 12.64
N ASP A 121 3.96 -5.09 12.57
CA ASP A 121 4.56 -4.48 13.76
C ASP A 121 3.71 -3.33 14.29
N ILE A 122 3.11 -2.53 13.40
CA ILE A 122 2.10 -1.51 13.76
C ILE A 122 0.89 -2.19 14.44
N VAL A 123 0.39 -3.29 13.88
CA VAL A 123 -0.73 -4.06 14.46
C VAL A 123 -0.39 -4.60 15.85
N LYS A 124 0.81 -5.16 16.04
CA LYS A 124 1.27 -5.65 17.36
C LYS A 124 1.36 -4.51 18.36
N LEU A 125 1.99 -3.40 17.98
CA LEU A 125 2.22 -2.27 18.88
C LEU A 125 0.90 -1.59 19.26
N ALA A 126 -0.02 -1.41 18.31
CA ALA A 126 -1.36 -0.91 18.60
C ALA A 126 -2.18 -1.87 19.50
N GLY A 127 -2.07 -3.18 19.28
CA GLY A 127 -2.65 -4.21 20.15
C GLY A 127 -2.14 -4.09 21.59
N LYS A 128 -0.84 -3.83 21.79
CA LYS A 128 -0.23 -3.57 23.10
C LYS A 128 -0.82 -2.33 23.77
N MET A 129 -1.08 -1.29 22.99
CA MET A 129 -1.70 -0.05 23.46
C MET A 129 -3.22 -0.17 23.70
N ARG A 130 -3.84 -1.33 23.37
CA ARG A 130 -5.29 -1.53 23.39
C ARG A 130 -6.07 -0.53 22.53
N ILE A 131 -5.37 0.14 21.62
CA ILE A 131 -5.97 0.98 20.60
C ILE A 131 -6.24 0.02 19.46
N LEU A 132 -7.47 -0.52 19.41
CA LEU A 132 -7.90 -1.28 18.24
C LEU A 132 -7.82 -0.31 17.05
N PRO A 133 -6.87 -0.52 16.15
CA PRO A 133 -6.48 0.56 15.26
C PRO A 133 -7.46 0.82 14.06
N TRP A 134 -8.65 0.18 14.06
CA TRP A 134 -9.44 -0.17 12.85
C TRP A 134 -10.93 -0.19 13.19
N ARG A 135 -11.44 0.90 13.79
CA ARG A 135 -12.88 0.99 14.14
C ARG A 135 -13.78 1.30 12.95
N SER A 136 -13.21 1.68 11.81
CA SER A 136 -13.97 2.05 10.62
C SER A 136 -14.36 0.83 9.79
N GLY A 137 -15.60 0.80 9.32
CA GLY A 137 -16.09 -0.20 8.36
C GLY A 137 -15.68 0.08 6.91
N TYR A 138 -14.94 1.17 6.66
CA TYR A 138 -14.52 1.64 5.34
C TYR A 138 -13.21 2.43 5.43
N LEU A 139 -12.38 2.37 4.38
CA LEU A 139 -11.26 3.28 4.17
C LEU A 139 -11.81 4.59 3.64
N PRO A 140 -11.22 5.75 3.99
CA PRO A 140 -11.53 6.98 3.28
C PRO A 140 -11.30 6.79 1.77
N ALA A 141 -12.27 7.18 0.94
CA ALA A 141 -12.17 7.02 -0.51
C ALA A 141 -10.92 7.73 -1.10
N SER A 142 -10.45 8.80 -0.45
CA SER A 142 -9.22 9.49 -0.83
C SER A 142 -7.96 8.64 -0.62
N TRP A 143 -7.98 7.65 0.29
CA TRP A 143 -6.86 6.78 0.63
C TRP A 143 -6.87 5.48 -0.18
N GLU A 144 -8.06 4.92 -0.40
CA GLU A 144 -8.27 3.60 -1.01
C GLU A 144 -7.49 3.41 -2.32
N ARG A 145 -7.51 4.42 -3.20
CA ARG A 145 -6.82 4.43 -4.50
C ARG A 145 -5.29 4.34 -4.42
N PHE A 146 -4.69 4.63 -3.27
CA PHE A 146 -3.25 4.60 -3.08
C PHE A 146 -2.77 3.34 -2.36
N ILE A 147 -3.68 2.49 -1.89
CA ILE A 147 -3.37 1.28 -1.15
C ILE A 147 -3.62 0.08 -2.06
N ASP A 148 -2.70 -0.89 -2.06
CA ASP A 148 -2.91 -2.11 -2.85
C ASP A 148 -4.21 -2.82 -2.39
N PRO A 149 -5.10 -3.22 -3.31
CA PRO A 149 -6.36 -3.89 -2.97
C PRO A 149 -6.19 -5.14 -2.09
N ALA A 150 -5.01 -5.77 -2.10
CA ALA A 150 -4.69 -6.90 -1.22
C ALA A 150 -4.75 -6.53 0.27
N TYR A 151 -4.49 -5.27 0.61
CA TYR A 151 -4.48 -4.80 1.99
C TYR A 151 -5.84 -4.26 2.43
N HIS A 152 -6.78 -4.00 1.52
CA HIS A 152 -8.07 -3.37 1.86
C HIS A 152 -8.85 -4.19 2.88
N ASP A 153 -9.08 -5.48 2.61
CA ASP A 153 -9.77 -6.40 3.53
C ASP A 153 -9.04 -6.55 4.87
N ALA A 154 -7.70 -6.48 4.84
CA ALA A 154 -6.89 -6.54 6.03
C ALA A 154 -7.17 -5.30 6.89
N LEU A 155 -7.06 -4.10 6.28
CA LEU A 155 -7.31 -2.77 6.86
C LEU A 155 -8.74 -2.58 7.41
N LEU A 156 -9.72 -3.28 6.83
CA LEU A 156 -11.13 -3.20 7.22
C LEU A 156 -11.49 -4.24 8.28
N TRP A 157 -11.15 -3.96 9.54
CA TRP A 157 -11.51 -4.84 10.65
C TRP A 157 -12.89 -4.50 11.22
N ARG A 158 -13.98 -5.03 10.65
CA ARG A 158 -15.31 -4.84 11.25
C ARG A 158 -15.39 -5.47 12.64
N ARG A 159 -15.84 -4.67 13.62
CA ARG A 159 -16.28 -5.17 14.94
C ARG A 159 -17.44 -6.18 14.81
N ASP A 160 -18.19 -6.14 13.71
CA ASP A 160 -19.39 -6.97 13.46
C ASP A 160 -19.10 -8.40 13.00
N GLU A 161 -17.87 -8.75 12.61
CA GLU A 161 -17.51 -10.17 12.40
C GLU A 161 -17.53 -10.98 13.72
N TYR A 162 -17.72 -10.31 14.86
CA TYR A 162 -18.04 -10.92 16.15
C TYR A 162 -19.53 -11.16 16.38
N ARG A 163 -20.44 -10.63 15.55
CA ARG A 163 -21.89 -10.73 15.78
C ARG A 163 -22.73 -11.28 14.64
N THR A 164 -22.25 -11.38 13.40
CA THR A 164 -23.09 -11.92 12.31
C THR A 164 -22.31 -12.74 11.28
N SER A 165 -22.41 -14.07 11.39
CA SER A 165 -22.59 -14.93 10.21
C SER A 165 -23.09 -16.30 10.65
N THR A 166 -24.40 -16.47 10.57
CA THR A 166 -25.14 -17.73 10.54
C THR A 166 -25.21 -18.33 9.13
N VAL A 167 -24.34 -17.93 8.20
CA VAL A 167 -24.36 -18.48 6.83
C VAL A 167 -23.22 -19.48 6.67
N HIS A 168 -23.55 -20.74 6.89
CA HIS A 168 -22.76 -21.89 6.48
C HIS A 168 -22.56 -21.89 4.96
N ARG A 169 -21.42 -21.39 4.47
CA ARG A 169 -20.83 -21.90 3.24
C ARG A 169 -19.62 -22.75 3.63
N PRO A 170 -19.59 -24.05 3.27
CA PRO A 170 -18.40 -24.85 3.50
C PRO A 170 -17.23 -24.23 2.72
N PRO A 171 -16.04 -24.10 3.32
CA PRO A 171 -14.86 -23.67 2.60
C PRO A 171 -14.55 -24.70 1.49
N PRO A 172 -14.04 -24.25 0.31
CA PRO A 172 -13.54 -25.17 -0.70
C PRO A 172 -12.44 -26.06 -0.10
N PRO A 173 -12.26 -27.29 -0.63
CA PRO A 173 -11.37 -28.24 -0.02
C PRO A 173 -9.92 -27.78 -0.24
N TYR A 174 -9.09 -28.00 0.78
CA TYR A 174 -7.63 -27.81 0.79
C TYR A 174 -7.12 -26.37 1.05
N ASP A 175 -7.24 -25.92 2.30
CA ASP A 175 -6.10 -25.26 2.95
C ASP A 175 -6.14 -25.52 4.47
N VAL A 176 -5.19 -26.29 4.98
CA VAL A 176 -5.05 -26.58 6.43
C VAL A 176 -4.87 -25.28 7.22
N ARG A 177 -4.30 -24.23 6.60
CA ARG A 177 -4.21 -22.90 7.19
C ARG A 177 -5.59 -22.27 7.40
N MET A 178 -6.51 -22.41 6.43
CA MET A 178 -7.87 -21.88 6.56
C MET A 178 -8.65 -22.48 7.75
N LEU A 179 -8.43 -23.76 8.08
CA LEU A 179 -9.07 -24.40 9.24
C LEU A 179 -8.51 -23.86 10.56
N ALA A 180 -7.18 -23.76 10.68
CA ALA A 180 -6.53 -23.14 11.84
C ALA A 180 -6.95 -21.67 12.06
N PHE A 181 -7.26 -20.94 10.97
CA PHE A 181 -7.71 -19.54 11.06
C PHE A 181 -9.22 -19.39 11.29
N GLN A 182 -10.06 -20.33 10.83
CA GLN A 182 -11.45 -20.39 11.30
C GLN A 182 -11.49 -20.65 12.80
N ASP A 183 -10.59 -21.49 13.30
CA ASP A 183 -10.41 -21.73 14.72
C ASP A 183 -9.78 -20.53 15.45
N LEU A 184 -8.89 -19.77 14.82
CA LEU A 184 -8.38 -18.50 15.36
C LEU A 184 -9.49 -17.45 15.45
N GLY A 185 -10.26 -17.24 14.37
CA GLY A 185 -11.43 -16.36 14.35
C GLY A 185 -12.52 -16.79 15.33
N ARG A 186 -12.74 -18.10 15.52
CA ARG A 186 -13.63 -18.64 16.57
C ARG A 186 -13.05 -18.48 17.97
N SER A 187 -11.74 -18.63 18.16
CA SER A 187 -11.06 -18.45 19.44
C SER A 187 -11.08 -17.00 19.90
N LEU A 188 -10.87 -16.06 18.97
CA LEU A 188 -11.09 -14.63 19.19
C LEU A 188 -12.54 -14.33 19.59
N ARG A 189 -13.52 -15.00 18.96
CA ARG A 189 -14.95 -14.87 19.30
C ARG A 189 -15.34 -15.45 20.67
N LEU A 190 -14.60 -16.44 21.18
CA LEU A 190 -15.01 -17.27 22.32
C LEU A 190 -14.16 -17.09 23.61
N ARG A 191 -12.99 -16.41 23.58
CA ARG A 191 -12.13 -16.22 24.78
C ARG A 191 -11.45 -14.84 24.87
N ARG A 192 -10.83 -14.60 26.05
CA ARG A 192 -10.00 -13.44 26.48
C ARG A 192 -9.11 -12.90 25.35
N GLN A 193 -8.91 -11.58 25.39
CA GLN A 193 -8.09 -10.75 24.47
C GLN A 193 -7.04 -11.51 23.63
N PRO A 194 -7.02 -11.35 22.29
CA PRO A 194 -5.95 -11.88 21.43
C PRO A 194 -4.55 -11.55 21.92
N THR A 195 -3.61 -12.47 21.73
CA THR A 195 -2.18 -12.15 21.80
C THR A 195 -1.76 -11.26 20.62
N LEU A 196 -0.67 -10.51 20.79
CA LEU A 196 -0.15 -9.63 19.72
C LEU A 196 0.25 -10.41 18.47
N GLN A 197 0.76 -11.63 18.65
CA GLN A 197 1.16 -12.50 17.55
C GLN A 197 -0.05 -12.98 16.75
N GLU A 198 -1.16 -13.30 17.41
CA GLU A 198 -2.40 -13.69 16.74
C GLU A 198 -2.97 -12.54 15.90
N LEU A 199 -2.86 -11.29 16.39
CA LEU A 199 -3.28 -10.11 15.62
C LEU A 199 -2.46 -9.94 14.34
N ALA A 200 -1.13 -10.06 14.43
CA ALA A 200 -0.25 -9.98 13.27
C ALA A 200 -0.51 -11.11 12.27
N GLN A 201 -0.67 -12.35 12.74
CA GLN A 201 -0.98 -13.50 11.90
C GLN A 201 -2.33 -13.36 11.20
N CYS A 202 -3.35 -12.85 11.90
CA CYS A 202 -4.64 -12.53 11.29
C CYS A 202 -4.50 -11.50 10.16
N PHE A 203 -3.72 -10.45 10.39
CA PHE A 203 -3.49 -9.42 9.38
C PHE A 203 -2.82 -10.02 8.14
N ARG A 204 -1.67 -10.70 8.32
CA ARG A 204 -0.94 -11.40 7.25
C ARG A 204 -1.85 -12.28 6.42
N TYR A 205 -2.62 -13.12 7.09
CA TYR A 205 -3.51 -14.06 6.42
C TYR A 205 -4.56 -13.37 5.55
N ARG A 206 -5.14 -12.25 6.01
CA ARG A 206 -6.10 -11.48 5.20
C ARG A 206 -5.46 -10.97 3.91
N VAL A 207 -4.24 -10.44 4.01
CA VAL A 207 -3.47 -9.96 2.84
C VAL A 207 -3.16 -11.13 1.89
N GLU A 208 -2.60 -12.22 2.39
CA GLU A 208 -2.27 -13.42 1.60
C GLU A 208 -3.51 -14.02 0.90
N ARG A 209 -4.64 -14.08 1.61
CA ARG A 209 -5.91 -14.55 1.05
C ARG A 209 -6.40 -13.64 -0.07
N ALA A 210 -6.29 -12.33 0.09
CA ALA A 210 -6.67 -11.37 -0.95
C ALA A 210 -5.77 -11.51 -2.19
N LEU A 211 -4.45 -11.61 -2.00
CA LEU A 211 -3.48 -11.87 -3.08
C LEU A 211 -3.77 -13.17 -3.83
N ALA A 212 -4.08 -14.25 -3.11
CA ALA A 212 -4.43 -15.54 -3.72
C ALA A 212 -5.70 -15.44 -4.57
N ARG A 213 -6.72 -14.71 -4.10
CA ARG A 213 -7.95 -14.44 -4.86
C ARG A 213 -7.69 -13.63 -6.11
N GLN A 214 -6.91 -12.56 -6.01
CA GLN A 214 -6.55 -11.72 -7.16
C GLN A 214 -5.76 -12.52 -8.20
N THR A 215 -4.81 -13.34 -7.77
CA THR A 215 -4.02 -14.21 -8.65
C THR A 215 -4.93 -15.20 -9.39
N SER A 216 -5.86 -15.81 -8.67
CA SER A 216 -6.84 -16.74 -9.26
C SER A 216 -7.75 -16.04 -10.27
N ALA A 217 -8.25 -14.84 -9.94
CA ALA A 217 -9.07 -14.03 -10.83
C ALA A 217 -8.32 -13.63 -12.11
N ARG A 218 -7.05 -13.21 -11.99
CA ARG A 218 -6.19 -12.89 -13.15
C ARG A 218 -5.99 -14.10 -14.06
N ARG A 219 -5.72 -15.28 -13.50
CA ARG A 219 -5.59 -16.52 -14.28
C ARG A 219 -6.88 -16.88 -15.01
N LEU A 220 -8.04 -16.74 -14.36
CA LEU A 220 -9.34 -16.96 -14.98
C LEU A 220 -9.61 -15.97 -16.12
N LEU A 221 -9.29 -14.69 -15.93
CA LEU A 221 -9.44 -13.67 -16.98
C LEU A 221 -8.53 -13.96 -18.18
N HIS A 222 -7.27 -14.34 -17.94
CA HIS A 222 -6.34 -14.73 -19.01
C HIS A 222 -6.85 -15.96 -19.75
N TRP A 223 -7.30 -16.99 -19.02
CA TRP A 223 -7.89 -18.19 -19.62
C TRP A 223 -9.12 -17.85 -20.48
N LEU A 224 -10.02 -16.99 -20.01
CA LEU A 224 -11.17 -16.54 -20.79
C LEU A 224 -10.75 -15.80 -22.07
N GLN A 225 -9.71 -14.97 -22.01
CA GLN A 225 -9.16 -14.26 -23.17
C GLN A 225 -8.52 -15.23 -24.18
N ASP A 226 -7.75 -16.20 -23.70
CA ASP A 226 -7.14 -17.23 -24.56
C ASP A 226 -8.20 -18.09 -25.23
N THR A 227 -9.26 -18.47 -24.49
CA THR A 227 -10.33 -19.32 -25.02
C THR A 227 -11.18 -18.56 -26.05
N ALA A 228 -11.46 -17.28 -25.81
CA ALA A 228 -12.15 -16.41 -26.77
C ALA A 228 -11.32 -16.15 -28.05
N ALA A 229 -9.98 -16.17 -27.96
CA ALA A 229 -9.11 -16.06 -29.12
C ALA A 229 -9.10 -17.33 -29.99
N ILE A 230 -9.31 -18.51 -29.38
CA ILE A 230 -9.38 -19.80 -30.10
C ILE A 230 -10.69 -19.94 -30.89
N GLU A 231 -11.79 -19.35 -30.43
CA GLU A 231 -13.09 -19.42 -31.14
C GLU A 231 -13.18 -18.50 -32.39
N LEU A 232 -12.17 -17.66 -32.65
CA LEU A 232 -12.11 -16.75 -33.80
C LEU A 232 -11.23 -17.23 -34.96
N ASP A 233 -10.55 -18.37 -34.82
CA ASP A 233 -9.98 -19.08 -35.98
C ASP A 233 -11.13 -19.79 -36.71
N GLU A 234 -11.80 -19.07 -37.62
CA GLU A 234 -12.78 -19.67 -38.53
C GLU A 234 -12.10 -20.84 -39.28
N PRO A 235 -12.72 -22.04 -39.34
CA PRO A 235 -12.20 -23.11 -40.16
C PRO A 235 -12.18 -22.64 -41.62
N GLU A 236 -11.01 -22.69 -42.26
CA GLU A 236 -10.90 -22.51 -43.71
C GLU A 236 -11.92 -23.42 -44.40
N VAL A 237 -13.01 -22.85 -44.90
CA VAL A 237 -14.00 -23.58 -45.67
C VAL A 237 -13.30 -23.98 -46.98
N PRO A 238 -13.07 -25.28 -47.25
CA PRO A 238 -12.47 -25.68 -48.50
C PRO A 238 -13.40 -25.25 -49.63
N ARG A 239 -12.88 -24.41 -50.54
CA ARG A 239 -13.59 -24.05 -51.77
C ARG A 239 -13.82 -25.34 -52.56
N LEU A 240 -15.08 -25.77 -52.61
CA LEU A 240 -15.52 -26.78 -53.56
C LEU A 240 -15.60 -26.09 -54.92
N ASP A 241 -14.53 -26.22 -55.70
CA ASP A 241 -14.57 -25.94 -57.12
C ASP A 241 -15.35 -27.08 -57.80
N ALA A 242 -16.56 -26.77 -58.28
CA ALA A 242 -17.36 -27.56 -59.21
C ALA A 242 -18.18 -26.66 -60.12
#